data_AF-A0A5N6GES3-F1
#
_entry.id   AF-A0A5N6GES3-F1
#
_cell.length_a   1.000
_cell.length_b   1.000
_cell.length_c   1.000
_cell.angle_alpha   90.00
_cell.angle_beta   90.00
_cell.angle_gamma   90.00
#
_symmetry.space_group_name_H-M   'P 1'
#
loop_
_entity.id
_entity.type
_entity.pdbx_description
1 polymer ?
#
loop_
_entity_poly.entity_id
_entity_poly.type
_entity_poly.pdbx_seq_one_letter_code
_entity_poly.pdbx_strand_id
1 'polypeptide(L)'
;MIKQLQILQYIVNRSRDVVMAQFLRDPTVLQADIMTHHPAFGSHQLPYPTASDIGEQRARVAFYISRKINPKTWRHTVHSADCQELELHVQGRKLHIFNII
;
A
#
# COMPACT_ATOMS: atom_id res chain seq x y z
N MET A 1 11.73 13.68 -8.50
CA MET A 1 10.45 14.42 -8.56
C MET A 1 9.39 13.46 -9.09
N ILE A 2 8.31 13.22 -8.35
CA ILE A 2 7.21 12.35 -8.81
C ILE A 2 6.40 13.15 -9.84
N LYS A 3 6.45 12.75 -11.12
CA LYS A 3 5.67 13.36 -12.21
C LYS A 3 4.27 12.75 -12.33
N GLN A 4 4.16 11.48 -11.94
CA GLN A 4 2.94 10.69 -11.97
C GLN A 4 3.01 9.74 -10.77
N LEU A 5 1.89 9.60 -10.06
CA LEU A 5 1.73 8.63 -8.98
C LEU A 5 0.81 7.52 -9.47
N GLN A 6 1.29 6.28 -9.47
CA GLN A 6 0.48 5.12 -9.87
C GLN A 6 0.06 4.33 -8.63
N ILE A 7 -1.25 4.26 -8.39
CA ILE A 7 -1.84 3.50 -7.29
C ILE A 7 -2.56 2.29 -7.89
N LEU A 8 -2.26 1.11 -7.36
CA LEU A 8 -2.95 -0.12 -7.71
C LEU A 8 -3.75 -0.63 -6.51
N GLN A 9 -5.07 -0.63 -6.69
CA GLN A 9 -6.01 -1.16 -5.71
C GLN A 9 -6.83 -2.27 -6.37
N TYR A 10 -6.97 -3.38 -5.65
CA TYR A 10 -7.85 -4.48 -6.05
C TYR A 10 -8.43 -5.14 -4.80
N ILE A 11 -9.61 -5.72 -4.93
CA ILE A 11 -10.23 -6.55 -3.90
C ILE A 11 -10.18 -7.98 -4.40
N VAL A 12 -9.73 -8.88 -3.53
CA VAL A 12 -9.44 -10.25 -3.92
C VAL A 12 -10.70 -11.14 -3.92
N ASN A 13 -11.78 -10.76 -3.21
CA ASN A 13 -13.02 -11.54 -3.03
C ASN A 13 -12.81 -13.08 -3.03
N ARG A 14 -11.99 -13.57 -2.09
CA ARG A 14 -11.61 -14.99 -1.93
C ARG A 14 -10.86 -15.65 -3.11
N SER A 15 -10.55 -14.91 -4.18
CA SER A 15 -9.84 -15.38 -5.38
C SER A 15 -8.37 -14.95 -5.41
N ARG A 16 -7.68 -15.11 -4.27
CA ARG A 16 -6.30 -14.63 -4.09
C ARG A 16 -5.36 -15.17 -5.15
N ASP A 17 -5.42 -16.46 -5.39
CA ASP A 17 -4.44 -17.11 -6.25
C ASP A 17 -4.64 -16.73 -7.72
N VAL A 18 -5.88 -16.40 -8.15
CA VAL A 18 -6.18 -15.88 -9.50
C VAL A 18 -5.66 -14.47 -9.68
N VAL A 19 -5.89 -13.59 -8.69
CA VAL A 19 -5.43 -12.21 -8.76
C VAL A 19 -3.90 -12.16 -8.69
N MET A 20 -3.29 -12.94 -7.80
CA MET A 20 -1.83 -13.07 -7.67
C MET A 20 -1.16 -13.60 -8.94
N ALA A 21 -1.82 -14.51 -9.67
CA ALA A 21 -1.29 -14.99 -10.93
C ALA A 21 -1.11 -13.89 -11.99
N GLN A 22 -1.90 -12.81 -11.95
CA GLN A 22 -1.67 -11.67 -12.85
C GLN A 22 -0.39 -10.91 -12.50
N PHE A 23 -0.11 -10.72 -11.21
CA PHE A 23 1.12 -10.07 -10.76
C PHE A 23 2.39 -10.86 -11.09
N LEU A 24 2.30 -12.19 -11.11
CA LEU A 24 3.41 -13.05 -11.54
C LEU A 24 3.61 -13.03 -13.06
N ARG A 25 2.54 -12.79 -13.83
CA ARG A 25 2.57 -12.81 -15.30
C ARG A 25 2.92 -11.46 -15.92
N ASP A 26 2.57 -10.36 -15.26
CA ASP A 26 2.76 -9.01 -15.77
C ASP A 26 3.65 -8.18 -14.82
N PRO A 27 4.94 -7.97 -15.15
CA PRO A 27 5.84 -7.18 -14.33
C PRO A 27 5.51 -5.68 -14.33
N THR A 28 4.65 -5.19 -15.22
CA THR A 28 4.23 -3.77 -15.22
C THR A 28 3.45 -3.43 -13.96
N VAL A 29 2.82 -4.43 -13.34
CA VAL A 29 2.08 -4.29 -12.09
C VAL A 29 3.01 -3.92 -10.91
N LEU A 30 4.30 -4.26 -11.00
CA LEU A 30 5.34 -3.86 -10.03
C LEU A 30 5.86 -2.43 -10.26
N GLN A 31 5.41 -1.73 -11.31
CA GLN A 31 5.75 -0.33 -11.55
C GLN A 31 4.89 0.63 -10.72
N ALA A 32 3.76 0.16 -10.18
CA ALA A 32 2.94 0.95 -9.28
C ALA A 32 3.78 1.49 -8.11
N ASP A 33 3.50 2.73 -7.72
CA ASP A 33 4.18 3.38 -6.61
C ASP A 33 3.60 2.95 -5.26
N ILE A 34 2.29 2.67 -5.24
CA ILE A 34 1.53 2.25 -4.06
C ILE A 34 0.61 1.11 -4.45
N MET A 35 0.59 0.05 -3.64
CA MET A 35 -0.33 -1.08 -3.80
C MET A 35 -1.05 -1.38 -2.49
N THR A 36 -2.27 -1.92 -2.56
CA THR A 36 -3.04 -2.28 -1.35
C THR A 36 -2.94 -3.76 -0.96
N HIS A 37 -2.25 -4.57 -1.75
CA HIS A 37 -2.15 -6.02 -1.58
C HIS A 37 -0.84 -6.55 -2.21
N HIS A 38 -0.30 -7.65 -1.67
CA HIS A 38 1.04 -8.17 -1.97
C HIS A 38 1.22 -8.62 -3.43
N PRO A 39 2.39 -8.42 -4.08
CA PRO A 39 3.34 -9.55 -4.27
C PRO A 39 4.81 -9.13 -4.43
N ALA A 40 5.21 -7.97 -3.92
CA ALA A 40 6.51 -7.39 -4.26
C ALA A 40 7.51 -7.41 -3.11
N PHE A 41 7.94 -8.62 -2.68
CA PHE A 41 9.06 -8.75 -1.75
C PHE A 41 10.33 -8.17 -2.41
N GLY A 42 10.85 -7.07 -1.87
CA GLY A 42 12.09 -6.44 -2.33
C GLY A 42 11.95 -5.06 -2.98
N SER A 43 10.90 -4.79 -3.77
CA SER A 43 10.72 -3.47 -4.41
C SER A 43 9.84 -2.50 -3.62
N HIS A 44 8.98 -3.03 -2.75
CA HIS A 44 8.11 -2.25 -1.88
C HIS A 44 8.46 -2.49 -0.41
N GLN A 45 8.17 -1.50 0.43
CA GLN A 45 8.17 -1.61 1.87
C GLN A 45 6.72 -1.75 2.37
N LEU A 46 6.54 -2.64 3.33
CA LEU A 46 5.27 -2.84 4.02
C LEU A 46 5.35 -2.15 5.38
N PRO A 47 4.72 -0.98 5.57
CA PRO A 47 4.48 -0.46 6.91
C PRO A 47 3.45 -1.37 7.60
N TYR A 48 3.95 -2.29 8.41
CA TYR A 48 3.11 -3.26 9.11
C TYR A 48 2.51 -2.61 10.37
N PRO A 49 1.18 -2.59 10.53
CA PRO A 49 0.55 -2.17 11.79
C PRO A 49 0.91 -3.14 12.91
N THR A 50 1.34 -2.62 14.05
CA THR A 50 1.58 -3.45 15.25
C THR A 50 0.25 -3.90 15.85
N ALA A 51 0.25 -4.97 16.65
CA ALA A 51 -0.96 -5.45 17.33
C ALA A 51 -1.57 -4.37 18.24
N SER A 52 -0.73 -3.57 18.91
CA SER A 52 -1.15 -2.42 19.70
C SER A 52 -1.82 -1.31 18.89
N ASP A 53 -1.44 -1.12 17.62
CA ASP A 53 -2.03 -0.08 16.76
C ASP A 53 -3.50 -0.39 16.40
N ILE A 54 -3.92 -1.65 16.53
CA ILE A 54 -5.23 -2.15 16.07
C ILE A 54 -5.98 -2.93 17.15
N GLY A 55 -5.65 -2.71 18.42
CA GLY A 55 -6.37 -3.30 19.56
C GLY A 55 -6.30 -4.83 19.59
N GLU A 56 -5.11 -5.40 19.36
CA GLU A 56 -4.84 -6.84 19.34
C GLU A 56 -5.56 -7.61 18.21
N GLN A 57 -6.08 -6.89 17.21
CA GLN A 57 -6.69 -7.50 16.03
C GLN A 57 -5.64 -7.75 14.94
N ARG A 58 -6.06 -8.43 13.87
CA ARG A 58 -5.27 -8.56 12.64
C ARG A 58 -5.70 -7.49 11.65
N ALA A 59 -4.74 -6.77 11.07
CA ALA A 59 -5.02 -5.83 9.99
C ALA A 59 -5.57 -6.55 8.76
N ARG A 60 -6.67 -6.03 8.21
CA ARG A 60 -7.37 -6.54 7.03
C ARG A 60 -6.99 -5.78 5.77
N VAL A 61 -6.42 -4.60 5.93
CA VAL A 61 -5.85 -3.75 4.87
C VAL A 61 -4.36 -3.52 5.10
N ALA A 62 -3.65 -3.21 4.02
CA ALA A 62 -2.24 -2.83 4.07
C ALA A 62 -1.90 -1.87 2.94
N PHE A 63 -0.85 -1.08 3.12
CA PHE A 63 -0.16 -0.41 2.03
C PHE A 63 1.16 -1.11 1.73
N TYR A 64 1.53 -1.14 0.45
CA TYR A 64 2.87 -1.47 -0.03
C TYR A 64 3.38 -0.23 -0.75
N ILE A 65 4.45 0.36 -0.26
CA ILE A 65 4.98 1.64 -0.76
C ILE A 65 6.28 1.35 -1.50
N SER A 66 6.40 1.80 -2.74
CA SER A 66 7.61 1.60 -3.53
C SER A 66 8.82 2.20 -2.82
N ARG A 67 9.92 1.45 -2.73
CA ARG A 67 11.17 1.93 -2.12
C ARG A 67 11.81 3.09 -2.89
N LYS A 68 11.32 3.38 -4.10
CA LYS A 68 11.70 4.56 -4.90
C LYS A 68 11.17 5.85 -4.28
N ILE A 69 10.11 5.80 -3.47
CA ILE A 69 9.57 6.96 -2.77
C ILE A 69 10.41 7.22 -1.52
N ASN A 70 10.90 8.45 -1.39
CA ASN A 70 11.68 8.89 -0.24
C ASN A 70 10.87 8.65 1.07
N PRO A 71 11.38 7.87 2.03
CA PRO A 71 10.70 7.63 3.32
C PRO A 71 10.36 8.89 4.12
N LYS A 72 11.07 10.00 3.87
CA LYS A 72 10.81 11.29 4.54
C LYS A 72 9.65 12.08 3.94
N THR A 73 9.12 11.66 2.79
CA THR A 73 8.05 12.37 2.07
C THR A 73 6.69 11.72 2.24
N TRP A 74 6.54 10.78 3.16
CA TRP A 74 5.25 10.18 3.48
C TRP A 74 5.16 9.79 4.96
N ARG A 75 3.92 9.63 5.44
CA ARG A 75 3.60 9.13 6.77
C ARG A 75 2.46 8.12 6.66
N HIS A 76 2.61 6.97 7.31
CA HIS A 76 1.56 5.98 7.45
C HIS A 76 0.89 6.14 8.82
N THR A 77 -0.45 6.10 8.82
CA THR A 77 -1.27 6.12 10.02
C THR A 77 -2.20 4.93 10.00
N VAL A 78 -2.32 4.25 11.14
CA VAL A 78 -3.24 3.13 11.33
C VAL A 78 -4.43 3.65 12.15
N HIS A 79 -5.63 3.61 11.58
CA HIS A 79 -6.85 4.07 12.27
C HIS A 79 -7.61 2.92 12.92
N SER A 80 -7.62 1.74 12.28
CA SER A 80 -8.22 0.51 12.81
C SER A 80 -7.69 -0.72 12.07
N ALA A 81 -8.18 -1.91 12.43
CA ALA A 81 -7.92 -3.13 11.67
C ALA A 81 -8.38 -3.04 10.20
N ASP A 82 -9.36 -2.18 9.91
CA ASP A 82 -10.02 -2.06 8.61
C ASP A 82 -9.67 -0.76 7.86
N CYS A 83 -8.92 0.16 8.48
CA CYS A 83 -8.64 1.47 7.92
C CYS A 83 -7.19 1.90 8.17
N GLN A 84 -6.48 2.19 7.07
CA GLN A 84 -5.15 2.80 7.08
C GLN A 84 -5.12 4.03 6.18
N GLU A 85 -4.21 4.94 6.51
CA GLU A 85 -4.00 6.17 5.76
C GLU A 85 -2.52 6.31 5.37
N LEU A 86 -2.28 6.79 4.16
CA LEU A 86 -0.98 7.24 3.69
C LEU A 86 -1.06 8.74 3.36
N GLU A 87 -0.32 9.56 4.12
CA GLU A 87 -0.07 10.97 3.82
C GLU A 87 1.20 11.06 2.95
N LEU A 88 1.12 11.67 1.77
CA LEU A 88 2.25 11.93 0.88
C LEU A 88 2.49 13.44 0.75
N HIS A 89 3.74 13.87 0.81
CA HIS A 89 4.14 15.25 0.56
C HIS A 89 4.60 15.40 -0.89
N VAL A 90 3.76 16.00 -1.73
CA VAL A 90 3.99 16.14 -3.17
C VAL A 90 3.88 17.61 -3.54
N GLN A 91 4.98 18.20 -4.03
CA GLN A 91 5.03 19.58 -4.52
C GLN A 91 4.46 20.63 -3.53
N GLY A 92 4.80 20.49 -2.25
CA GLY A 92 4.31 21.39 -1.19
C GLY A 92 2.85 21.18 -0.78
N ARG A 93 2.18 20.16 -1.34
CA ARG A 93 0.83 19.74 -0.94
C ARG A 93 0.88 18.40 -0.23
N LYS A 94 -0.16 18.14 0.57
CA LYS A 94 -0.41 16.85 1.20
C LYS A 94 -1.50 16.12 0.44
N LEU A 95 -1.22 14.88 0.04
CA LEU A 95 -2.20 13.96 -0.51
C LEU A 95 -2.47 12.88 0.55
N HIS A 96 -3.74 12.67 0.88
CA HIS A 96 -4.18 11.67 1.84
C HIS A 96 -4.87 10.53 1.09
N ILE A 97 -4.37 9.31 1.26
CA ILE A 97 -4.92 8.10 0.61
C ILE A 97 -5.40 7.17 1.70
N PHE A 98 -6.67 6.81 1.66
CA PHE A 98 -7.27 5.87 2.60
C PHE A 98 -7.46 4.50 1.93
N ASN A 99 -7.05 3.44 2.62
CA ASN A 99 -7.34 2.07 2.24
C ASN A 99 -8.30 1.49 3.29
N ILE A 100 -9.50 1.14 2.83
CA ILE A 100 -10.64 0.74 3.67
C ILE A 100 -11.26 -0.53 3.08
N ILE A 101 -11.66 -1.47 3.94
CA ILE A 101 -12.41 -2.68 3.59
C ILE A 101 -13.72 -2.80 4.37
#